data_AF-W1PSH7-F1
#
_entry.id   AF-W1PSH7-F1
#
_cell.length_a   1.000
_cell.length_b   1.000
_cell.length_c   1.000
_cell.angle_alpha   90.00
_cell.angle_beta   90.00
_cell.angle_gamma   90.00
#
_symmetry.space_group_name_H-M   'P 1'
#
loop_
_entity.id
_entity.type
_entity.pdbx_description
1 polymer ?
#
loop_
_entity_poly.entity_id
_entity_poly.type
_entity_poly.pdbx_seq_one_letter_code
_entity_poly.pdbx_strand_id
1 'polypeptide(L)' 'MHPSLLRFFLGSNKVMQIALGRTAADEVKEGIHEVSKFLQGNTGLVCTNLPKDKVQSLFEAYEEHDFARTGSVAKET' A
#
# COMPACT_ATOMS: atom_id res chain seq x y z
N MET A 1 6.41 2.68 -24.91
CA MET A 1 6.47 2.58 -23.43
C MET A 1 5.20 1.86 -22.98
N HIS A 2 5.30 0.62 -22.51
CA HIS A 2 4.16 -0.04 -21.86
C HIS A 2 3.86 0.68 -20.53
N PRO A 3 2.64 1.16 -20.27
CA PRO A 3 2.30 1.74 -18.97
C PRO A 3 2.41 0.65 -17.90
N SER A 4 3.11 0.94 -16.80
CA SER A 4 3.11 0.06 -15.64
C SER A 4 1.69 -0.05 -15.08
N LEU A 5 1.14 -1.26 -15.00
CA LEU A 5 -0.24 -1.53 -14.55
C LEU A 5 -0.48 -1.15 -13.07
N LEU A 6 0.60 -1.14 -12.28
CA LEU A 6 0.61 -0.76 -10.88
C LEU A 6 1.58 0.41 -10.69
N ARG A 7 1.20 1.38 -9.86
CA ARG A 7 2.10 2.45 -9.40
C ARG A 7 2.23 2.37 -7.89
N PHE A 8 3.43 2.03 -7.44
CA PHE A 8 3.76 1.90 -6.02
C PHE A 8 4.33 3.21 -5.47
N PHE A 9 3.89 3.57 -4.27
CA PHE A 9 4.44 4.64 -3.46
C PHE A 9 4.88 4.03 -2.12
N LEU A 10 6.19 3.95 -1.94
CA LEU A 10 6.83 3.51 -0.71
C LEU A 10 7.64 4.69 -0.18
N GLY A 11 7.36 5.11 1.05
CA GLY A 11 8.00 6.28 1.62
C GLY A 11 7.42 6.65 2.97
N SER A 12 7.65 7.90 3.38
CA SER A 12 7.13 8.40 4.66
C SER A 12 5.60 8.40 4.64
N ASN A 13 5.00 7.58 5.51
CA ASN A 13 3.55 7.57 5.75
C ASN A 13 3.02 8.99 5.98
N LYS A 14 3.75 9.79 6.76
CA LYS A 14 3.35 11.16 7.09
C LYS A 14 3.21 12.04 5.85
N VAL A 15 4.10 11.88 4.87
CA VAL A 15 4.08 12.60 3.58
C VAL A 15 2.92 12.11 2.73
N MET A 16 2.73 10.80 2.61
CA MET A 16 1.63 10.23 1.83
C MET A 16 0.26 10.60 2.41
N GLN A 17 0.11 10.64 3.74
CA GLN A 17 -1.11 11.12 4.40
C GLN A 17 -1.42 12.59 4.06
N ILE A 18 -0.40 13.45 4.01
CA ILE A 18 -0.58 14.85 3.62
C ILE A 18 -0.97 14.94 2.14
N ALA A 19 -0.38 14.11 1.28
CA ALA A 19 -0.69 14.10 -0.15
C ALA A 19 -2.14 13.66 -0.46
N LEU A 20 -2.73 12.80 0.38
CA LEU A 20 -4.14 12.41 0.26
C LEU A 20 -5.10 13.41 0.94
N GLY A 21 -4.65 14.05 2.02
CA GLY A 21 -5.49 14.79 2.96
C GLY A 21 -5.83 13.94 4.18
N ARG A 22 -5.88 14.56 5.36
CA ARG A 22 -6.07 13.86 6.65
C ARG A 22 -7.48 13.94 7.19
N THR A 23 -8.30 14.82 6.63
CA THR A 23 -9.67 15.11 6.99
C THR A 23 -10.49 15.30 5.72
N ALA A 24 -11.81 15.30 5.82
CA ALA A 24 -12.68 15.58 4.68
C ALA A 24 -12.49 17.01 4.12
N ALA A 25 -11.96 17.95 4.91
CA ALA A 25 -11.80 19.34 4.50
C ALA A 25 -10.53 19.59 3.65
N ASP A 26 -9.50 18.78 3.81
CA ASP A 26 -8.21 18.89 3.10
C ASP A 26 -7.99 17.76 2.09
N GLU A 27 -9.03 16.96 1.81
CA GLU A 27 -8.91 15.82 0.92
C GLU A 27 -8.82 16.21 -0.55
N VAL A 28 -7.90 15.56 -1.27
CA VAL A 28 -7.68 15.84 -2.70
C VAL A 28 -8.77 15.25 -3.61
N LYS A 29 -9.56 14.33 -3.07
CA LYS A 29 -10.70 13.67 -3.72
C LYS A 29 -11.68 13.20 -2.66
N GLU A 30 -12.96 13.31 -2.92
CA GLU A 30 -14.03 12.91 -1.99
C GLU A 30 -13.80 11.50 -1.41
N GLY A 31 -13.81 11.40 -0.09
CA GLY A 31 -13.63 10.18 0.70
C GLY A 31 -12.19 9.63 0.78
N ILE A 32 -11.20 10.23 0.10
CA ILE A 32 -9.84 9.66 0.04
C ILE A 32 -9.08 9.82 1.37
N HIS A 33 -9.48 10.76 2.22
CA HIS A 33 -8.88 10.92 3.54
C HIS A 33 -9.05 9.67 4.42
N GLU A 34 -10.04 8.82 4.16
CA GLU A 34 -10.20 7.52 4.84
C GLU A 34 -9.02 6.59 4.56
N VAL A 35 -8.46 6.61 3.34
CA VAL A 35 -7.29 5.81 2.97
C VAL A 35 -6.05 6.26 3.76
N SER A 36 -5.93 7.56 4.05
CA SER A 36 -4.81 8.12 4.81
C SER A 36 -4.68 7.50 6.22
N LYS A 37 -5.81 7.08 6.82
CA LYS A 37 -5.85 6.47 8.16
C LYS A 37 -5.14 5.12 8.20
N PHE A 38 -5.04 4.42 7.08
CA PHE A 38 -4.36 3.13 6.98
C PHE A 38 -2.84 3.25 6.78
N LEU A 39 -2.32 4.45 6.49
CA LEU A 39 -0.88 4.68 6.31
C LEU A 39 -0.16 4.75 7.67
N GLN A 40 0.05 3.59 8.29
CA GLN A 40 0.72 3.44 9.58
C GLN A 40 1.74 2.29 9.55
N GLY A 41 2.79 2.36 10.37
CA GLY A 41 3.83 1.32 10.40
C GLY A 41 4.51 1.09 9.04
N ASN A 42 4.75 -0.17 8.69
CA ASN A 42 5.36 -0.56 7.42
C ASN A 42 4.30 -0.72 6.32
N THR A 43 3.72 0.39 5.87
CA THR A 43 2.66 0.41 4.85
C THR A 43 3.08 1.25 3.65
N GLY A 44 2.55 0.93 2.47
CA GLY A 44 2.70 1.69 1.24
C GLY A 44 1.35 1.87 0.53
N LEU A 45 1.35 2.65 -0.56
CA LEU A 45 0.16 2.89 -1.38
C LEU A 45 0.38 2.33 -2.79
N VAL A 46 -0.66 1.70 -3.35
CA VAL A 46 -0.68 1.24 -4.75
C VAL A 46 -1.86 1.85 -5.46
N CYS A 47 -1.60 2.52 -6.58
CA CYS A 47 -2.62 3.05 -7.46
C CYS A 47 -2.67 2.21 -8.75
N THR A 48 -3.87 1.76 -9.14
CA THR A 48 -4.08 0.95 -10.33
C THR A 48 -5.52 1.10 -10.86
N ASN A 49 -5.69 0.79 -12.15
CA ASN A 49 -7.00 0.64 -12.80
C ASN A 49 -7.45 -0.83 -12.87
N LEU A 50 -6.69 -1.77 -12.29
CA LEU A 50 -7.07 -3.17 -12.24
C LEU A 50 -8.25 -3.38 -11.28
N PRO A 51 -9.14 -4.34 -11.57
CA PRO A 51 -10.20 -4.70 -10.65
C PRO A 51 -9.62 -5.41 -9.42
N LYS A 52 -10.35 -5.32 -8.30
CA LYS A 52 -9.89 -5.78 -6.99
C LYS A 52 -9.48 -7.26 -6.97
N ASP A 53 -10.25 -8.12 -7.62
CA ASP A 53 -9.98 -9.57 -7.72
C ASP A 53 -8.62 -9.83 -8.37
N LYS A 54 -8.32 -9.12 -9.46
CA LYS A 54 -7.02 -9.24 -10.14
C LYS A 54 -5.87 -8.76 -9.27
N VAL A 55 -6.06 -7.65 -8.54
CA VAL A 55 -5.05 -7.17 -7.59
C VAL A 55 -4.81 -8.21 -6.50
N GLN A 56 -5.86 -8.75 -5.89
CA GLN A 56 -5.73 -9.77 -4.84
C GLN A 56 -4.99 -11.01 -5.35
N SER A 57 -5.40 -11.57 -6.49
CA SER A 57 -4.72 -12.74 -7.07
C SER A 57 -3.25 -12.48 -7.42
N LEU A 58 -2.89 -11.25 -7.84
CA LEU A 58 -1.49 -10.90 -8.13
C LEU A 58 -0.63 -10.90 -6.87
N PHE A 59 -1.13 -10.35 -5.75
CA PHE A 59 -0.40 -10.32 -4.49
C PHE A 59 -0.38 -11.69 -3.79
N GLU A 60 -1.42 -12.52 -3.95
CA GLU A 60 -1.45 -13.90 -3.44
C GLU A 60 -0.48 -14.82 -4.19
N ALA A 61 -0.31 -14.61 -5.51
CA ALA A 61 0.59 -15.42 -6.32
C ALA A 61 2.07 -15.06 -6.13
N TYR A 62 2.38 -13.96 -5.43
CA TYR A 62 3.74 -13.45 -5.29
C TYR A 62 4.18 -13.48 -3.82
N GLU A 63 4.95 -14.50 -3.47
CA GLU A 63 5.69 -14.58 -2.21
C GLU A 63 7.13 -15.01 -2.53
N GLU A 64 8.10 -14.36 -1.88
CA GLU A 64 9.52 -14.70 -2.00
C GLU A 64 10.04 -15.14 -0.65
N HIS A 65 10.67 -16.31 -0.61
CA HIS A 65 11.30 -16.81 0.62
C HIS A 65 12.61 -16.06 0.87
N ASP A 66 12.71 -15.44 2.05
CA ASP A 66 13.95 -14.84 2.56
C ASP A 66 14.36 -15.53 3.85
N PHE A 67 15.67 -15.53 4.15
CA PHE A 67 16.16 -16.07 5.41
C PHE A 67 15.61 -15.28 6.59
N ALA A 68 15.17 -16.00 7.63
CA ALA A 68 14.71 -15.39 8.87
C ALA A 68 15.85 -14.54 9.48
N ARG A 69 15.52 -13.30 9.85
CA ARG A 69 16.46 -12.38 10.50
C ARG A 69 16.27 -12.44 12.01
N THR A 70 17.33 -12.24 12.77
CA THR A 70 17.29 -12.21 14.23
C THR A 70 16.19 -11.27 14.74
N GLY A 71 15.33 -11.76 15.62
CA GLY A 71 14.19 -11.02 16.17
C GLY A 71 12.90 -11.11 15.35
N SER A 72 12.91 -11.80 14.20
CA SER A 72 11.68 -12.11 13.47
C SER A 72 10.87 -13.19 14.19
N VAL A 73 9.56 -13.00 14.28
CA VAL A 73 8.64 -14.04 14.79
C VAL A 73 8.47 -15.11 13.71
N ALA A 74 8.55 -16.38 14.09
CA ALA A 74 8.31 -17.50 13.17
C ALA A 74 6.87 -17.44 12.63
N LYS A 75 6.71 -17.53 11.31
CA LYS A 75 5.39 -17.50 10.67
C LYS A 75 4.64 -18.82 10.78
N GLU A 76 5.35 -19.94 10.88
CA GLU A 76 4.83 -21.32 10.93
C GLU A 76 5.67 -22.13 11.93
N THR A 77 5.09 -23.19 12.51
CA THR A 77 5.72 -24.07 13.54
C THR A 77 6.38 -25.29 12.95
#